data_AF-A0A1G3QF84-F1
#
_entry.id   AF-A0A1G3QF84-F1
#
_cell.length_a   1.000
_cell.length_b   1.000
_cell.length_c   1.000
_cell.angle_alpha   90.00
_cell.angle_beta   90.00
_cell.angle_gamma   90.00
#
_symmetry.space_group_name_H-M   'P 1'
#
loop_
_entity.id
_entity.type
_entity.pdbx_description
1 polymer ?
#
loop_
_entity_poly.entity_id
_entity_poly.type
_entity_poly.pdbx_seq_one_letter_code
_entity_poly.pdbx_strand_id
1 'polypeptide(L)'
;MKSDILIYIGTAASDEDLSFINTFLPDALAERLRSLDTVGAVYFSAPESYRGSLSDKKNCLVRTGHDDAEFWKDVFSRTGSEHLCKISADSPFLDVSVIKEMIELHLKYLAEFTYSENLPPGFSCEIVSKDLISAIPDFSEKTLPLQQVIKSNINKFDIEIYYKDPDIRDTRISFLSGSPRDRRIMEHIYRLLNAVPAYEEARHVIEQNPEVLYVSPSYLEIELTGRCDLDCLFCYRNTLSPMHGDMDPGIFKRIIEQMRHFGLPYTVCFGGSGEPLMHANFYEILAAATDEPLIQTIVIETNGIYADANYRSVIMDAGPKIKTIVNINGMNADTYAKIHGRDYFERVRQNALDLREAAGDRLYIQIMKIKDTEPYLDAYYDFWEKHSIPIILQKQNTFLGRIADRRYSDLSPLDRIPCWHLQRDLYITADGSVSFCKQDVNGDVSRGNIIDGTLVDIWKTKKPDFISEYKKNYPTRPDCRSCDEWYTFNF
;
A
#
# COMPACT_ATOMS: atom_id res chain seq x y z
N MET A 1 -34.80 -14.49 13.44
CA MET A 1 -34.28 -14.57 12.06
C MET A 1 -32.79 -14.83 12.17
N LYS A 2 -32.21 -15.66 11.30
CA LYS A 2 -30.80 -16.04 11.36
C LYS A 2 -30.13 -15.70 10.03
N SER A 3 -28.83 -15.44 10.07
CA SER A 3 -28.00 -15.31 8.87
C SER A 3 -27.08 -16.53 8.75
N ASP A 4 -26.96 -17.09 7.55
CA ASP A 4 -25.99 -18.14 7.28
C ASP A 4 -24.60 -17.52 7.08
N ILE A 5 -23.55 -18.28 7.35
CA ILE A 5 -22.16 -17.82 7.18
C ILE A 5 -21.56 -18.43 5.92
N LEU A 6 -20.82 -17.63 5.17
CA LEU A 6 -19.91 -18.06 4.11
C LEU A 6 -18.46 -17.70 4.48
N ILE A 7 -17.68 -18.70 4.88
CA ILE A 7 -16.24 -18.54 5.10
C ILE A 7 -15.56 -18.59 3.73
N TYR A 8 -15.06 -17.44 3.28
CA TYR A 8 -14.60 -17.20 1.92
C TYR A 8 -13.08 -17.19 1.85
N ILE A 9 -12.50 -18.15 1.14
CA ILE A 9 -11.08 -18.14 0.80
C ILE A 9 -10.87 -17.18 -0.36
N GLY A 10 -10.18 -16.07 -0.19
CA GLY A 10 -9.90 -15.13 -1.28
C GLY A 10 -8.85 -15.66 -2.25
N THR A 11 -7.58 -15.60 -1.83
CA THR A 11 -6.41 -15.87 -2.69
C THR A 11 -5.53 -17.02 -2.19
N ALA A 12 -5.83 -17.60 -1.03
CA ALA A 12 -5.02 -18.67 -0.45
C ALA A 12 -4.91 -19.88 -1.40
N ALA A 13 -3.71 -20.43 -1.52
CA ALA A 13 -3.43 -21.59 -2.36
C ALA A 13 -3.39 -22.89 -1.55
N SER A 14 -3.09 -22.80 -0.25
CA SER A 14 -2.84 -23.94 0.63
C SER A 14 -3.43 -23.75 2.04
N ASP A 15 -3.39 -24.81 2.86
CA ASP A 15 -3.79 -24.75 4.26
C ASP A 15 -2.85 -23.91 5.13
N GLU A 16 -1.59 -23.76 4.71
CA GLU A 16 -0.60 -22.96 5.42
C GLU A 16 -0.99 -21.47 5.41
N ASP A 17 -1.47 -20.99 4.26
CA ASP A 17 -1.99 -19.64 4.08
C ASP A 17 -3.21 -19.35 4.96
N LEU A 18 -3.97 -20.41 5.32
CA LEU A 18 -5.17 -20.37 6.15
C LEU A 18 -4.91 -20.80 7.59
N SER A 19 -3.65 -20.89 8.01
CA SER A 19 -3.28 -21.32 9.36
C SER A 19 -2.60 -20.21 10.12
N PHE A 20 -2.98 -19.97 11.36
CA PHE A 20 -2.36 -18.97 12.24
C PHE A 20 -2.10 -19.59 13.62
N ILE A 21 -0.87 -19.46 14.14
CA ILE A 21 -0.43 -20.05 15.42
C ILE A 21 -0.88 -21.52 15.55
N ASN A 22 -0.46 -22.36 14.60
CA ASN A 22 -0.78 -23.80 14.53
C ASN A 22 -2.27 -24.15 14.50
N THR A 23 -3.14 -23.19 14.19
CA THR A 23 -4.59 -23.37 14.12
C THR A 23 -5.06 -23.17 12.69
N PHE A 24 -5.78 -24.14 12.15
CA PHE A 24 -6.44 -24.01 10.86
C PHE A 24 -7.67 -23.09 11.01
N LEU A 25 -7.57 -21.88 10.46
CA LEU A 25 -8.53 -20.80 10.69
C LEU A 25 -9.95 -21.11 10.25
N PRO A 26 -10.21 -21.71 9.08
CA PRO A 26 -11.59 -21.93 8.63
C PRO A 26 -12.42 -22.75 9.61
N ASP A 27 -11.83 -23.77 10.23
CA ASP A 27 -12.53 -24.62 11.19
C ASP A 27 -12.73 -23.93 12.53
N ALA A 28 -11.70 -23.24 13.02
CA ALA A 28 -11.79 -22.45 14.24
C ALA A 28 -12.82 -21.32 14.12
N LEU A 29 -12.88 -20.63 12.97
CA LEU A 29 -13.87 -19.61 12.68
C LEU A 29 -15.28 -20.21 12.62
N ALA A 30 -15.47 -21.33 11.93
CA ALA A 30 -16.76 -22.00 11.85
C ALA A 30 -17.26 -22.42 13.24
N GLU A 31 -16.39 -22.94 14.11
CA GLU A 31 -16.73 -23.30 15.48
C GLU A 31 -17.16 -22.09 16.31
N ARG A 32 -16.36 -21.02 16.31
CA ARG A 32 -16.65 -19.77 17.04
C ARG A 32 -17.97 -19.14 16.58
N LEU A 33 -18.23 -19.11 15.27
CA LEU A 33 -19.45 -18.50 14.70
C LEU A 33 -20.71 -19.33 14.97
N ARG A 34 -20.62 -20.67 14.99
CA ARG A 34 -21.77 -21.54 15.33
C ARG A 34 -22.28 -21.36 16.76
N SER A 35 -21.47 -20.80 17.66
CA SER A 35 -21.93 -20.50 19.03
C SER A 35 -22.89 -19.31 19.10
N LEU A 36 -23.02 -18.51 18.04
CA LEU A 36 -23.93 -17.38 17.99
C LEU A 36 -25.36 -17.85 17.70
N ASP A 37 -26.31 -17.36 18.48
CA ASP A 37 -27.74 -17.63 18.33
C ASP A 37 -28.34 -17.05 17.05
N THR A 38 -27.75 -15.98 16.53
CA THR A 38 -28.10 -15.29 15.28
C THR A 38 -27.58 -16.00 14.03
N VAL A 39 -26.74 -17.02 14.17
CA VAL A 39 -26.14 -17.76 13.07
C VAL A 39 -26.93 -19.03 12.71
N GLY A 40 -27.10 -19.26 11.42
CA GLY A 40 -27.68 -20.46 10.83
C GLY A 40 -26.63 -21.51 10.44
N ALA A 41 -26.65 -21.94 9.19
CA ALA A 41 -25.66 -22.85 8.62
C ALA A 41 -24.33 -22.13 8.34
N VAL A 42 -23.25 -22.90 8.29
CA VAL A 42 -21.91 -22.41 7.91
C VAL A 42 -21.44 -23.16 6.68
N TYR A 43 -21.16 -22.40 5.62
CA TYR A 43 -20.63 -22.84 4.35
C TYR A 43 -19.20 -22.34 4.16
N PHE A 44 -18.45 -23.00 3.29
CA PHE A 44 -17.13 -22.56 2.87
C PHE A 44 -17.17 -22.23 1.37
N SER A 45 -16.31 -21.33 0.91
CA SER A 45 -16.03 -21.16 -0.53
C SER A 45 -14.53 -21.16 -0.79
N ALA A 46 -14.11 -22.04 -1.70
CA ALA A 46 -12.72 -22.20 -2.11
C ALA A 46 -12.58 -21.99 -3.63
N PRO A 47 -11.51 -21.32 -4.11
CA PRO A 47 -11.26 -21.23 -5.54
C PRO A 47 -10.88 -22.59 -6.10
N GLU A 48 -11.16 -22.83 -7.38
CA GLU A 48 -10.71 -24.05 -8.08
C GLU A 48 -9.20 -24.29 -8.04
N SER A 49 -8.38 -23.27 -7.75
CA SER A 49 -6.93 -23.39 -7.59
C SER A 49 -6.51 -23.93 -6.22
N TYR A 50 -7.37 -23.87 -5.21
CA TYR A 50 -7.04 -24.30 -3.85
C TYR A 50 -7.00 -25.83 -3.75
N ARG A 51 -5.95 -26.35 -3.11
CA ARG A 51 -5.67 -27.80 -3.00
C ARG A 51 -5.61 -28.29 -1.54
N GLY A 52 -6.15 -27.51 -0.61
CA GLY A 52 -6.12 -27.81 0.82
C GLY A 52 -7.32 -28.59 1.35
N SER A 53 -7.39 -28.73 2.67
CA SER A 53 -8.32 -29.62 3.38
C SER A 53 -9.80 -29.26 3.24
N LEU A 54 -10.16 -28.03 2.82
CA LEU A 54 -11.57 -27.67 2.61
C LEU A 54 -12.17 -28.25 1.34
N SER A 55 -11.36 -28.61 0.34
CA SER A 55 -11.85 -29.08 -0.97
C SER A 55 -12.71 -30.36 -0.87
N ASP A 56 -12.47 -31.18 0.16
CA ASP A 56 -13.19 -32.44 0.38
C ASP A 56 -14.44 -32.29 1.27
N LYS A 57 -14.70 -31.08 1.80
CA LYS A 57 -15.84 -30.85 2.69
C LYS A 57 -17.13 -30.70 1.90
N LYS A 58 -18.17 -31.45 2.29
CA LYS A 58 -19.50 -31.43 1.64
C LYS A 58 -20.16 -30.05 1.61
N ASN A 59 -19.84 -29.17 2.56
CA ASN A 59 -20.36 -27.81 2.65
C ASN A 59 -19.40 -26.76 2.08
N CYS A 60 -18.40 -27.18 1.30
CA CYS A 60 -17.50 -26.28 0.57
C CYS A 60 -17.97 -26.11 -0.88
N LEU A 61 -18.21 -24.86 -1.26
CA LEU A 61 -18.57 -24.42 -2.60
C LEU A 61 -17.30 -24.10 -3.37
N VAL A 62 -16.91 -24.98 -4.29
CA VAL A 62 -15.81 -24.73 -5.22
C VAL A 62 -16.28 -23.73 -6.27
N ARG A 63 -15.56 -22.61 -6.42
CA ARG A 63 -15.90 -21.54 -7.36
C ARG A 63 -14.89 -21.44 -8.50
N THR A 64 -15.41 -21.22 -9.71
CA THR A 64 -14.66 -20.96 -10.95
C THR A 64 -14.41 -19.46 -11.18
N GLY A 65 -15.27 -18.60 -10.62
CA GLY A 65 -15.27 -17.15 -10.83
C GLY A 65 -14.73 -16.32 -9.66
N HIS A 66 -14.93 -15.01 -9.76
CA HIS A 66 -14.55 -14.04 -8.74
C HIS A 66 -15.71 -13.77 -7.76
N ASP A 67 -15.53 -12.82 -6.85
CA ASP A 67 -16.57 -12.34 -5.93
C ASP A 67 -17.58 -11.40 -6.65
N ASP A 68 -18.17 -11.88 -7.74
CA ASP A 68 -19.07 -11.14 -8.63
C ASP A 68 -20.55 -11.56 -8.47
N ALA A 69 -21.45 -10.89 -9.19
CA ALA A 69 -22.88 -11.17 -9.09
C ALA A 69 -23.26 -12.62 -9.48
N GLU A 70 -22.56 -13.24 -10.42
CA GLU A 70 -22.82 -14.62 -10.83
C GLU A 70 -22.44 -15.61 -9.72
N PHE A 71 -21.29 -15.40 -9.09
CA PHE A 71 -20.88 -16.16 -7.90
C PHE A 71 -21.94 -16.11 -6.81
N TRP A 72 -22.44 -14.92 -6.48
CA TRP A 72 -23.46 -14.79 -5.45
C TRP A 72 -24.79 -15.47 -5.84
N LYS A 73 -25.23 -15.35 -7.11
CA LYS A 73 -26.40 -16.08 -7.63
C LYS A 73 -26.26 -17.60 -7.45
N ASP A 74 -25.10 -18.16 -7.79
CA ASP A 74 -24.82 -19.59 -7.61
C ASP A 74 -24.81 -20.00 -6.13
N VAL A 75 -24.15 -19.22 -5.26
CA VAL A 75 -24.09 -19.51 -3.82
C VAL A 75 -25.50 -19.53 -3.22
N PHE A 76 -26.31 -18.50 -3.44
CA PHE A 76 -27.68 -18.44 -2.92
C PHE A 76 -28.57 -19.57 -3.44
N SER A 77 -28.40 -19.95 -4.72
CA SER A 77 -29.11 -21.09 -5.30
C SER A 77 -28.74 -22.43 -4.65
N ARG A 78 -27.48 -22.60 -4.23
CA ARG A 78 -26.99 -23.86 -3.63
C ARG A 78 -27.30 -23.95 -2.13
N THR A 79 -27.23 -22.84 -1.40
CA THR A 79 -27.44 -22.83 0.05
C THR A 79 -28.92 -22.68 0.42
N GLY A 80 -29.72 -22.03 -0.43
CA GLY A 80 -31.11 -21.69 -0.12
C GLY A 80 -31.23 -20.66 1.01
N SER A 81 -30.15 -19.95 1.33
CA SER A 81 -30.09 -18.96 2.40
C SER A 81 -30.92 -17.72 2.06
N GLU A 82 -31.53 -17.09 3.06
CA GLU A 82 -32.19 -15.79 2.90
C GLU A 82 -31.19 -14.63 3.09
N HIS A 83 -30.23 -14.80 4.01
CA HIS A 83 -29.13 -13.88 4.25
C HIS A 83 -27.82 -14.66 4.36
N LEU A 84 -26.75 -14.14 3.76
CA LEU A 84 -25.40 -14.71 3.84
C LEU A 84 -24.40 -13.66 4.32
N CYS A 85 -23.68 -14.00 5.38
CA CYS A 85 -22.57 -13.22 5.93
C CYS A 85 -21.23 -13.80 5.41
N LYS A 86 -20.58 -13.07 4.52
CA LYS A 86 -19.24 -13.39 3.99
C LYS A 86 -18.16 -12.91 4.95
N ILE A 87 -17.30 -13.84 5.35
CA ILE A 87 -16.16 -13.62 6.24
C ILE A 87 -14.92 -14.20 5.58
N SER A 88 -13.81 -13.45 5.55
CA SER A 88 -12.54 -13.95 5.01
C SER A 88 -12.01 -15.13 5.84
N ALA A 89 -11.61 -16.20 5.15
CA ALA A 89 -11.13 -17.44 5.77
C ALA A 89 -9.81 -17.28 6.53
N ASP A 90 -9.05 -16.23 6.22
CA ASP A 90 -7.74 -15.90 6.76
C ASP A 90 -7.80 -14.79 7.82
N SER A 91 -8.93 -14.64 8.52
CA SER A 91 -9.16 -13.65 9.59
C SER A 91 -8.90 -14.19 11.01
N PRO A 92 -7.64 -14.31 11.49
CA PRO A 92 -7.34 -14.86 12.81
C PRO A 92 -7.89 -14.00 13.96
N PHE A 93 -8.03 -12.68 13.73
CA PHE A 93 -8.41 -11.71 14.74
C PHE A 93 -9.92 -11.42 14.76
N LEU A 94 -10.71 -12.13 13.96
CA LEU A 94 -12.15 -11.92 13.87
C LEU A 94 -12.80 -11.91 15.26
N ASP A 95 -13.54 -10.85 15.58
CA ASP A 95 -14.31 -10.73 16.80
C ASP A 95 -15.77 -11.14 16.54
N VAL A 96 -16.21 -12.24 17.15
CA VAL A 96 -17.57 -12.76 16.94
C VAL A 96 -18.65 -11.84 17.52
N SER A 97 -18.33 -10.98 18.48
CA SER A 97 -19.29 -10.00 19.01
C SER A 97 -19.64 -8.95 17.95
N VAL A 98 -18.65 -8.48 17.20
CA VAL A 98 -18.84 -7.58 16.06
C VAL A 98 -19.73 -8.22 15.00
N ILE A 99 -19.46 -9.48 14.64
CA ILE A 99 -20.27 -10.19 13.64
C ILE A 99 -21.72 -10.34 14.10
N LYS A 100 -21.94 -10.64 15.39
CA LYS A 100 -23.28 -10.68 15.96
C LYS A 100 -24.00 -9.35 15.81
N GLU A 101 -23.36 -8.25 16.20
CA GLU A 101 -23.94 -6.91 16.09
C GLU A 101 -24.25 -6.51 14.63
N MET A 102 -23.38 -6.85 13.68
CA MET A 102 -23.62 -6.62 12.26
C MET A 102 -24.83 -7.41 11.74
N ILE A 103 -24.98 -8.68 12.14
CA ILE A 103 -26.14 -9.49 11.78
C ILE A 103 -27.41 -8.92 12.41
N GLU A 104 -27.37 -8.53 13.68
CA GLU A 104 -28.53 -7.93 14.36
C GLU A 104 -28.96 -6.62 13.69
N LEU A 105 -28.01 -5.77 13.28
CA LEU A 105 -28.29 -4.55 12.53
C LEU A 105 -28.98 -4.87 11.21
N HIS A 106 -28.38 -5.74 10.40
CA HIS A 106 -28.89 -6.16 9.10
C HIS A 106 -30.33 -6.66 9.18
N LEU A 107 -30.60 -7.55 10.14
CA LEU A 107 -31.91 -8.17 10.31
C LEU A 107 -32.95 -7.22 10.93
N LYS A 108 -32.53 -6.30 11.81
CA LYS A 108 -33.43 -5.32 12.44
C LYS A 108 -33.99 -4.33 11.42
N TYR A 109 -33.14 -3.89 10.49
CA TYR A 109 -33.50 -2.89 9.48
C TYR A 109 -33.89 -3.50 8.13
N LEU A 110 -33.91 -4.83 8.01
CA LEU A 110 -34.24 -5.56 6.77
C LEU A 110 -33.37 -5.11 5.59
N ALA A 111 -32.08 -4.85 5.87
CA ALA A 111 -31.14 -4.39 4.86
C ALA A 111 -30.92 -5.46 3.79
N GLU A 112 -30.71 -5.02 2.56
CA GLU A 112 -30.28 -5.87 1.45
C GLU A 112 -28.78 -6.08 1.44
N PHE A 113 -28.03 -5.09 1.93
CA PHE A 113 -26.58 -5.16 2.08
C PHE A 113 -26.11 -4.48 3.37
N THR A 114 -25.20 -5.13 4.10
CA THR A 114 -24.56 -4.53 5.27
C THR A 114 -23.06 -4.74 5.23
N TYR A 115 -22.30 -3.70 5.52
CA TYR A 115 -20.83 -3.73 5.54
C TYR A 115 -20.30 -2.67 6.51
N SER A 116 -18.98 -2.65 6.75
CA SER A 116 -18.35 -1.60 7.54
C SER A 116 -17.38 -0.77 6.71
N GLU A 117 -17.33 0.54 6.98
CA GLU A 117 -16.35 1.46 6.40
C GLU A 117 -15.12 1.66 7.31
N ASN A 118 -15.26 1.48 8.63
CA ASN A 118 -14.19 1.79 9.58
C ASN A 118 -13.49 0.56 10.18
N LEU A 119 -14.09 -0.63 10.12
CA LEU A 119 -13.45 -1.85 10.60
C LEU A 119 -12.56 -2.46 9.51
N PRO A 120 -11.33 -2.92 9.85
CA PRO A 120 -10.53 -3.71 8.94
C PRO A 120 -11.24 -5.01 8.50
N PRO A 121 -10.95 -5.54 7.30
CA PRO A 121 -11.57 -6.77 6.80
C PRO A 121 -11.43 -7.99 7.72
N GLY A 122 -10.34 -8.08 8.49
CA GLY A 122 -10.11 -9.15 9.46
C GLY A 122 -11.02 -9.12 10.69
N PHE A 123 -11.73 -8.02 10.92
CA PHE A 123 -12.70 -7.84 12.01
C PHE A 123 -14.15 -7.72 11.55
N SER A 124 -14.39 -7.49 10.26
CA SER A 124 -15.72 -7.22 9.70
C SER A 124 -16.20 -8.33 8.78
N CYS A 125 -17.42 -8.17 8.29
CA CYS A 125 -18.03 -9.04 7.30
C CYS A 125 -18.84 -8.21 6.29
N GLU A 126 -19.27 -8.87 5.22
CA GLU A 126 -20.28 -8.35 4.32
C GLU A 126 -21.52 -9.24 4.41
N ILE A 127 -22.69 -8.66 4.62
CA ILE A 127 -23.94 -9.40 4.71
C ILE A 127 -24.80 -9.04 3.51
N VAL A 128 -25.22 -10.06 2.77
CA VAL A 128 -26.02 -9.95 1.55
C VAL A 128 -27.35 -10.64 1.78
N SER A 129 -28.46 -10.01 1.37
CA SER A 129 -29.77 -10.66 1.29
C SER A 129 -30.00 -11.30 -0.09
N LYS A 130 -30.88 -12.29 -0.13
CA LYS A 130 -31.33 -12.91 -1.38
C LYS A 130 -32.11 -11.93 -2.27
N ASP A 131 -32.81 -10.97 -1.67
CA ASP A 131 -33.56 -9.93 -2.39
C ASP A 131 -32.62 -9.06 -3.24
N LEU A 132 -31.47 -8.68 -2.67
CA LEU A 132 -30.43 -7.95 -3.38
C LEU A 132 -30.01 -8.66 -4.67
N ILE A 133 -29.69 -9.96 -4.55
CA ILE A 133 -29.21 -10.79 -5.66
C ILE A 133 -30.28 -10.96 -6.73
N SER A 134 -31.55 -10.99 -6.33
CA SER A 134 -32.70 -11.07 -7.23
C SER A 134 -32.95 -9.76 -7.98
N ALA A 135 -32.60 -8.62 -7.37
CA ALA A 135 -32.74 -7.29 -7.96
C ALA A 135 -31.58 -6.91 -8.91
N ILE A 136 -30.44 -7.60 -8.82
CA ILE A 136 -29.26 -7.32 -9.64
C ILE A 136 -29.45 -7.84 -11.08
N PRO A 137 -29.43 -6.96 -12.10
CA PRO A 137 -29.55 -7.38 -13.49
C PRO A 137 -28.35 -8.23 -13.93
N ASP A 138 -28.56 -9.07 -14.95
CA ASP A 138 -27.47 -9.82 -15.58
C ASP A 138 -26.56 -8.84 -16.34
N PHE A 139 -25.40 -8.53 -15.78
CA PHE A 139 -24.41 -7.66 -16.42
C PHE A 139 -23.57 -8.48 -17.41
N SER A 140 -23.52 -8.05 -18.67
CA SER A 140 -22.77 -8.76 -19.72
C SER A 140 -21.32 -8.31 -19.89
N GLU A 141 -20.90 -7.19 -19.28
CA GLU A 141 -19.57 -6.62 -19.51
C GLU A 141 -18.94 -6.10 -18.20
N LYS A 142 -17.86 -6.79 -17.78
CA LYS A 142 -16.98 -6.61 -16.61
C LYS A 142 -17.51 -7.22 -15.29
N THR A 143 -16.86 -8.31 -14.86
CA THR A 143 -16.96 -8.92 -13.53
C THR A 143 -16.35 -7.99 -12.48
N LEU A 144 -17.12 -7.00 -12.03
CA LEU A 144 -16.76 -6.20 -10.86
C LEU A 144 -17.14 -6.96 -9.57
N PRO A 145 -16.37 -6.80 -8.48
CA PRO A 145 -16.79 -7.31 -7.18
C PRO A 145 -18.18 -6.79 -6.81
N LEU A 146 -19.03 -7.64 -6.22
CA LEU A 146 -20.42 -7.32 -5.91
C LEU A 146 -20.53 -6.00 -5.13
N GLN A 147 -19.67 -5.78 -4.14
CA GLN A 147 -19.64 -4.55 -3.35
C GLN A 147 -19.46 -3.29 -4.21
N GLN A 148 -18.65 -3.32 -5.27
CA GLN A 148 -18.46 -2.16 -6.16
C GLN A 148 -19.71 -1.88 -6.99
N VAL A 149 -20.41 -2.92 -7.42
CA VAL A 149 -21.69 -2.80 -8.14
C VAL A 149 -22.73 -2.12 -7.25
N ILE A 150 -22.80 -2.54 -5.99
CA ILE A 150 -23.70 -1.99 -4.97
C ILE A 150 -23.35 -0.53 -4.67
N LYS A 151 -22.08 -0.22 -4.37
CA LYS A 151 -21.63 1.14 -4.06
C LYS A 151 -21.90 2.12 -5.20
N SER A 152 -21.79 1.67 -6.45
CA SER A 152 -22.12 2.47 -7.63
C SER A 152 -23.62 2.74 -7.81
N ASN A 153 -24.48 2.01 -7.08
CA ASN A 153 -25.93 2.06 -7.16
C ASN A 153 -26.58 2.18 -5.76
N ILE A 154 -25.91 2.82 -4.80
CA ILE A 154 -26.32 2.85 -3.38
C ILE A 154 -27.77 3.28 -3.14
N ASN A 155 -28.32 4.15 -3.98
CA ASN A 155 -29.70 4.64 -3.85
C ASN A 155 -30.77 3.64 -4.33
N LYS A 156 -30.38 2.48 -4.86
CA LYS A 156 -31.30 1.44 -5.37
C LYS A 156 -31.50 0.29 -4.40
N PHE A 157 -30.73 0.24 -3.32
CA PHE A 157 -30.72 -0.87 -2.38
C PHE A 157 -30.84 -0.36 -0.95
N ASP A 158 -31.45 -1.15 -0.08
CA ASP A 158 -31.48 -0.86 1.35
C ASP A 158 -30.14 -1.27 1.97
N ILE A 159 -29.29 -0.28 2.27
CA ILE A 159 -27.92 -0.50 2.74
C ILE A 159 -27.73 0.01 4.15
N GLU A 160 -27.13 -0.82 5.00
CA GLU A 160 -26.69 -0.44 6.34
C GLU A 160 -25.16 -0.41 6.44
N ILE A 161 -24.63 0.64 7.08
CA ILE A 161 -23.20 0.80 7.34
C ILE A 161 -22.96 0.59 8.83
N TYR A 162 -22.28 -0.48 9.17
CA TYR A 162 -21.88 -0.75 10.54
C TYR A 162 -20.64 0.04 10.93
N TYR A 163 -20.71 0.68 12.09
CA TYR A 163 -19.62 1.44 12.69
C TYR A 163 -19.39 1.00 14.13
N LYS A 164 -18.12 0.83 14.51
CA LYS A 164 -17.71 0.60 15.91
C LYS A 164 -16.45 1.36 16.27
N ASP A 165 -16.44 2.01 17.42
CA ASP A 165 -15.22 2.60 17.98
C ASP A 165 -14.33 1.49 18.58
N PRO A 166 -12.99 1.59 18.48
CA PRO A 166 -12.20 2.66 17.87
C PRO A 166 -12.07 2.53 16.35
N ASP A 167 -11.88 3.63 15.61
CA ASP A 167 -11.34 3.56 14.24
C ASP A 167 -9.84 3.22 14.32
N ILE A 168 -9.39 2.20 13.57
CA ILE A 168 -7.98 1.77 13.53
C ILE A 168 -7.42 1.74 12.11
N ARG A 169 -8.12 2.34 11.13
CA ARG A 169 -7.68 2.39 9.72
C ARG A 169 -6.42 3.21 9.52
N ASP A 170 -6.12 4.12 10.44
CA ASP A 170 -4.86 4.86 10.49
C ASP A 170 -3.64 3.95 10.68
N THR A 171 -3.82 2.68 11.08
CA THR A 171 -2.75 1.67 11.09
C THR A 171 -2.57 0.94 9.75
N ARG A 172 -3.56 1.03 8.85
CA ARG A 172 -3.69 0.30 7.57
C ARG A 172 -3.36 -1.20 7.64
N ILE A 173 -3.67 -1.83 8.75
CA ILE A 173 -3.58 -3.29 8.89
C ILE A 173 -4.93 -3.89 8.51
N SER A 174 -4.92 -4.89 7.63
CA SER A 174 -6.14 -5.60 7.22
C SER A 174 -6.60 -6.62 8.26
N PHE A 175 -5.69 -7.09 9.11
CA PHE A 175 -5.86 -8.21 10.04
C PHE A 175 -6.18 -9.53 9.32
N LEU A 176 -5.72 -9.65 8.07
CA LEU A 176 -5.78 -10.87 7.27
C LEU A 176 -4.41 -11.53 7.24
N SER A 177 -4.37 -12.82 7.56
CA SER A 177 -3.13 -13.61 7.65
C SER A 177 -2.54 -13.98 6.29
N GLY A 178 -3.29 -13.80 5.19
CA GLY A 178 -2.79 -13.89 3.82
C GLY A 178 -1.79 -12.79 3.45
N SER A 179 -1.77 -11.65 4.16
CA SER A 179 -0.67 -10.69 4.08
C SER A 179 0.47 -11.16 4.99
N PRO A 180 1.67 -11.49 4.47
CA PRO A 180 2.78 -11.95 5.30
C PRO A 180 3.22 -10.91 6.35
N ARG A 181 3.02 -9.62 6.05
CA ARG A 181 3.34 -8.53 6.96
C ARG A 181 2.33 -8.42 8.09
N ASP A 182 1.04 -8.38 7.75
CA ASP A 182 -0.04 -8.31 8.74
C ASP A 182 -0.03 -9.55 9.62
N ARG A 183 0.26 -10.73 9.05
CA ARG A 183 0.50 -11.96 9.80
C ARG A 183 1.55 -11.76 10.89
N ARG A 184 2.73 -11.22 10.56
CA ARG A 184 3.79 -10.99 11.57
C ARG A 184 3.38 -9.97 12.63
N ILE A 185 2.64 -8.92 12.27
CA ILE A 185 2.09 -7.96 13.23
C ILE A 185 1.12 -8.67 14.18
N MET A 186 0.20 -9.46 13.66
CA MET A 186 -0.76 -10.24 14.46
C MET A 186 -0.05 -11.28 15.34
N GLU A 187 1.00 -11.93 14.85
CA GLU A 187 1.83 -12.81 15.67
C GLU A 187 2.55 -12.05 16.80
N HIS A 188 3.02 -10.82 16.57
CA HIS A 188 3.58 -9.98 17.63
C HIS A 188 2.54 -9.64 18.69
N ILE A 189 1.34 -9.23 18.28
CA ILE A 189 0.23 -8.94 19.20
C ILE A 189 -0.15 -10.20 20.00
N TYR A 190 -0.30 -11.34 19.32
CA TYR A 190 -0.64 -12.61 19.97
C TYR A 190 0.43 -13.03 20.99
N ARG A 191 1.72 -12.93 20.65
CA ARG A 191 2.82 -13.27 21.58
C ARG A 191 2.85 -12.35 22.81
N LEU A 192 2.49 -11.08 22.63
CA LEU A 192 2.43 -10.11 23.71
C LEU A 192 1.29 -10.42 24.70
N LEU A 193 0.11 -10.73 24.18
CA LEU A 193 -1.11 -10.91 24.99
C LEU A 193 -1.38 -12.36 25.38
N ASN A 194 -0.74 -13.32 24.70
CA ASN A 194 -1.07 -14.73 24.71
C ASN A 194 -2.55 -15.01 24.37
N ALA A 195 -3.17 -14.11 23.60
CA ALA A 195 -4.56 -14.16 23.16
C ALA A 195 -4.77 -13.22 21.97
N VAL A 196 -5.90 -13.40 21.28
CA VAL A 196 -6.41 -12.41 20.32
C VAL A 196 -7.23 -11.38 21.11
N PRO A 197 -6.91 -10.07 21.05
CA PRO A 197 -7.69 -9.04 21.74
C PRO A 197 -9.07 -8.85 21.09
N ALA A 198 -10.03 -8.35 21.86
CA ALA A 198 -11.28 -7.85 21.29
C ALA A 198 -11.02 -6.63 20.38
N TYR A 199 -11.95 -6.34 19.47
CA TYR A 199 -11.77 -5.21 18.55
C TYR A 199 -11.58 -3.87 19.29
N GLU A 200 -12.34 -3.65 20.35
CA GLU A 200 -12.32 -2.42 21.15
C GLU A 200 -10.98 -2.20 21.87
N GLU A 201 -10.26 -3.30 22.13
CA GLU A 201 -8.95 -3.26 22.79
C GLU A 201 -7.80 -3.10 21.78
N ALA A 202 -8.03 -3.41 20.50
CA ALA A 202 -6.98 -3.48 19.48
C ALA A 202 -6.20 -2.16 19.36
N ARG A 203 -6.90 -1.01 19.35
CA ARG A 203 -6.25 0.31 19.32
C ARG A 203 -5.37 0.53 20.54
N HIS A 204 -5.91 0.27 21.73
CA HIS A 204 -5.20 0.46 22.98
C HIS A 204 -3.94 -0.41 23.06
N VAL A 205 -4.04 -1.68 22.66
CA VAL A 205 -2.91 -2.61 22.60
C VAL A 205 -1.79 -2.07 21.72
N ILE A 206 -2.12 -1.58 20.52
CA ILE A 206 -1.16 -1.02 19.57
C ILE A 206 -0.54 0.27 20.13
N GLU A 207 -1.35 1.17 20.71
CA GLU A 207 -0.86 2.43 21.27
C GLU A 207 0.11 2.24 22.45
N GLN A 208 -0.14 1.23 23.29
CA GLN A 208 0.77 0.91 24.41
C GLN A 208 2.05 0.21 23.93
N ASN A 209 1.95 -0.59 22.86
CA ASN A 209 3.01 -1.47 22.37
C ASN A 209 3.26 -1.28 20.86
N PRO A 210 3.62 -0.07 20.39
CA PRO A 210 3.74 0.22 18.97
C PRO A 210 4.78 -0.66 18.26
N GLU A 211 5.72 -1.24 18.99
CA GLU A 211 6.70 -2.20 18.47
C GLU A 211 6.10 -3.41 17.75
N VAL A 212 4.83 -3.75 18.00
CA VAL A 212 4.15 -4.84 17.27
C VAL A 212 4.03 -4.53 15.78
N LEU A 213 3.93 -3.24 15.43
CA LEU A 213 3.86 -2.74 14.05
C LEU A 213 5.23 -2.74 13.35
N TYR A 214 6.33 -2.84 14.12
CA TYR A 214 7.69 -2.71 13.64
C TYR A 214 8.28 -4.06 13.24
N VAL A 215 8.00 -4.48 12.00
CA VAL A 215 8.32 -5.84 11.52
C VAL A 215 9.56 -5.86 10.63
N SER A 216 9.50 -5.20 9.48
CA SER A 216 10.58 -5.11 8.50
C SER A 216 10.39 -3.88 7.63
N PRO A 217 11.43 -3.41 6.92
CA PRO A 217 11.24 -2.42 5.87
C PRO A 217 10.24 -2.92 4.82
N SER A 218 9.41 -2.02 4.29
CA SER A 218 8.51 -2.31 3.16
C SER A 218 8.74 -1.40 1.96
N TYR A 219 9.47 -0.30 2.14
CA TYR A 219 9.79 0.63 1.07
C TYR A 219 11.23 1.09 1.23
N LEU A 220 12.04 0.90 0.18
CA LEU A 220 13.43 1.33 0.11
C LEU A 220 13.53 2.41 -0.98
N GLU A 221 13.77 3.65 -0.59
CA GLU A 221 14.21 4.68 -1.52
C GLU A 221 15.73 4.67 -1.58
N ILE A 222 16.26 4.42 -2.77
CA ILE A 222 17.68 4.23 -3.03
C ILE A 222 18.12 5.28 -4.03
N GLU A 223 19.07 6.10 -3.60
CA GLU A 223 19.71 7.06 -4.48
C GLU A 223 20.84 6.40 -5.25
N LEU A 224 20.69 6.31 -6.57
CA LEU A 224 21.73 5.72 -7.44
C LEU A 224 22.84 6.72 -7.76
N THR A 225 22.50 8.01 -7.87
CA THR A 225 23.46 9.06 -8.19
C THR A 225 22.97 10.43 -7.71
N GLY A 226 23.89 11.30 -7.31
CA GLY A 226 23.63 12.72 -7.09
C GLY A 226 23.71 13.58 -8.37
N ARG A 227 24.03 12.98 -9.53
CA ARG A 227 24.14 13.71 -10.81
C ARG A 227 22.77 13.98 -11.43
N CYS A 228 22.57 15.18 -11.95
CA CYS A 228 21.35 15.59 -12.66
C CYS A 228 21.65 16.82 -13.53
N ASP A 229 21.07 16.87 -14.73
CA ASP A 229 21.21 17.99 -15.66
C ASP A 229 20.32 19.20 -15.35
N LEU A 230 19.42 19.08 -14.38
CA LEU A 230 18.46 20.11 -13.96
C LEU A 230 18.82 20.70 -12.58
N ASP A 231 18.35 21.91 -12.31
CA ASP A 231 18.53 22.66 -11.06
C ASP A 231 17.17 23.13 -10.52
N CYS A 232 16.28 22.17 -10.27
CA CYS A 232 14.88 22.44 -9.95
C CYS A 232 14.71 23.25 -8.65
N LEU A 233 13.79 24.23 -8.65
CA LEU A 233 13.49 25.09 -7.50
C LEU A 233 12.98 24.33 -6.25
N PHE A 234 12.46 23.12 -6.44
CA PHE A 234 11.92 22.25 -5.40
C PHE A 234 12.89 21.12 -4.99
N CYS A 235 14.12 21.09 -5.54
CA CYS A 235 15.10 20.04 -5.26
C CYS A 235 16.07 20.49 -4.16
N TYR A 236 16.35 19.58 -3.22
CA TYR A 236 17.30 19.81 -2.14
C TYR A 236 18.76 19.58 -2.57
N ARG A 237 19.02 19.03 -3.75
CA ARG A 237 20.36 18.63 -4.21
C ARG A 237 21.40 19.73 -4.04
N ASN A 238 21.06 20.97 -4.40
CA ASN A 238 21.98 22.11 -4.33
C ASN A 238 22.20 22.62 -2.89
N THR A 239 21.54 22.02 -1.90
CA THR A 239 21.74 22.27 -0.46
C THR A 239 22.61 21.20 0.21
N LEU A 240 22.95 20.12 -0.49
CA LEU A 240 23.77 19.02 0.04
C LEU A 240 25.21 19.45 0.26
N SER A 241 25.81 18.94 1.33
CA SER A 241 27.20 19.21 1.67
C SER A 241 27.84 18.00 2.38
N PRO A 242 28.62 17.16 1.68
CA PRO A 242 28.99 17.24 0.27
C PRO A 242 27.85 16.83 -0.67
N MET A 243 27.99 17.10 -1.97
CA MET A 243 27.13 16.49 -2.98
C MET A 243 27.31 14.96 -2.98
N HIS A 244 26.23 14.24 -3.20
CA HIS A 244 26.26 12.78 -3.29
C HIS A 244 26.90 12.31 -4.60
N GLY A 245 27.59 11.15 -4.52
CA GLY A 245 28.30 10.54 -5.64
C GLY A 245 27.42 9.58 -6.46
N ASP A 246 28.06 8.62 -7.12
CA ASP A 246 27.42 7.49 -7.80
C ASP A 246 27.52 6.23 -6.92
N MET A 247 26.43 5.46 -6.83
CA MET A 247 26.38 4.22 -6.05
C MET A 247 27.16 3.10 -6.76
N ASP A 248 28.12 2.49 -6.06
CA ASP A 248 28.73 1.26 -6.57
C ASP A 248 27.67 0.15 -6.70
N PRO A 249 27.53 -0.54 -7.85
CA PRO A 249 26.53 -1.60 -8.03
C PRO A 249 26.62 -2.74 -7.01
N GLY A 250 27.80 -2.97 -6.42
CA GLY A 250 28.01 -3.92 -5.32
C GLY A 250 27.26 -3.53 -4.04
N ILE A 251 27.07 -2.23 -3.78
CA ILE A 251 26.24 -1.75 -2.66
C ILE A 251 24.80 -2.19 -2.88
N PHE A 252 24.24 -2.00 -4.08
CA PHE A 252 22.87 -2.40 -4.39
C PHE A 252 22.67 -3.93 -4.29
N LYS A 253 23.62 -4.72 -4.81
CA LYS A 253 23.60 -6.19 -4.66
C LYS A 253 23.56 -6.58 -3.18
N ARG A 254 24.36 -5.92 -2.36
CA ARG A 254 24.38 -6.16 -0.91
C ARG A 254 23.08 -5.74 -0.23
N ILE A 255 22.42 -4.65 -0.66
CA ILE A 255 21.10 -4.26 -0.15
C ILE A 255 20.09 -5.39 -0.39
N ILE A 256 20.00 -5.92 -1.62
CA ILE A 256 19.09 -7.01 -1.95
C ILE A 256 19.40 -8.26 -1.11
N GLU A 257 20.67 -8.67 -1.05
CA GLU A 257 21.08 -9.84 -0.26
C GLU A 257 20.67 -9.71 1.20
N GLN A 258 20.86 -8.53 1.79
CA GLN A 258 20.49 -8.30 3.18
C GLN A 258 18.97 -8.21 3.38
N MET A 259 18.22 -7.69 2.41
CA MET A 259 16.75 -7.64 2.47
C MET A 259 16.12 -9.03 2.51
N ARG A 260 16.76 -10.04 1.91
CA ARG A 260 16.31 -11.45 1.99
C ARG A 260 16.24 -11.98 3.42
N HIS A 261 17.04 -11.46 4.35
CA HIS A 261 16.97 -11.86 5.76
C HIS A 261 15.67 -11.45 6.45
N PHE A 262 14.98 -10.41 5.96
CA PHE A 262 13.64 -10.09 6.46
C PHE A 262 12.59 -11.05 5.92
N GLY A 263 12.80 -11.66 4.73
CA GLY A 263 11.88 -12.63 4.14
C GLY A 263 10.46 -12.10 3.97
N LEU A 264 10.31 -10.80 3.67
CA LEU A 264 9.02 -10.16 3.41
C LEU A 264 9.09 -9.36 2.11
N PRO A 265 7.96 -9.24 1.39
CA PRO A 265 7.92 -8.41 0.21
C PRO A 265 8.10 -6.93 0.51
N TYR A 266 8.71 -6.21 -0.44
CA TYR A 266 8.98 -4.78 -0.36
C TYR A 266 8.97 -4.09 -1.73
N THR A 267 8.86 -2.76 -1.71
CA THR A 267 9.00 -1.85 -2.86
C THR A 267 10.40 -1.24 -2.86
N VAL A 268 10.99 -1.10 -4.04
CA VAL A 268 12.19 -0.28 -4.26
C VAL A 268 11.81 0.94 -5.08
N CYS A 269 12.28 2.12 -4.67
CA CYS A 269 12.21 3.34 -5.45
C CYS A 269 13.63 3.79 -5.80
N PHE A 270 13.92 3.93 -7.08
CA PHE A 270 15.11 4.61 -7.56
C PHE A 270 14.78 6.10 -7.74
N GLY A 271 15.30 6.92 -6.82
CA GLY A 271 15.03 8.35 -6.72
C GLY A 271 16.16 9.06 -6.00
N GLY A 272 15.84 9.99 -5.10
CA GLY A 272 16.82 10.74 -4.33
C GLY A 272 17.13 12.13 -4.92
N SER A 273 18.39 12.57 -4.81
CA SER A 273 18.79 13.95 -5.16
C SER A 273 19.15 14.13 -6.63
N GLY A 274 19.53 13.06 -7.33
CA GLY A 274 19.92 13.08 -8.74
C GLY A 274 18.91 12.40 -9.68
N GLU A 275 19.38 12.07 -10.87
CA GLU A 275 18.61 11.41 -11.94
C GLU A 275 19.07 9.95 -12.07
N PRO A 276 18.26 8.96 -11.68
CA PRO A 276 18.67 7.55 -11.68
C PRO A 276 19.11 7.06 -13.07
N LEU A 277 18.50 7.56 -14.15
CA LEU A 277 18.86 7.17 -15.52
C LEU A 277 20.24 7.70 -15.98
N MET A 278 20.88 8.60 -15.22
CA MET A 278 22.27 9.03 -15.47
C MET A 278 23.31 8.10 -14.86
N HIS A 279 22.91 7.13 -14.02
CA HIS A 279 23.83 6.18 -13.42
C HIS A 279 24.38 5.22 -14.48
N ALA A 280 25.70 5.07 -14.56
CA ALA A 280 26.36 4.28 -15.62
C ALA A 280 25.93 2.81 -15.65
N ASN A 281 25.58 2.26 -14.48
CA ASN A 281 25.12 0.88 -14.30
C ASN A 281 23.61 0.78 -14.05
N PHE A 282 22.82 1.80 -14.42
CA PHE A 282 21.37 1.80 -14.16
C PHE A 282 20.68 0.51 -14.62
N TYR A 283 20.92 0.06 -15.85
CA TYR A 283 20.27 -1.13 -16.40
C TYR A 283 20.71 -2.43 -15.72
N GLU A 284 21.96 -2.52 -15.26
CA GLU A 284 22.45 -3.67 -14.46
C GLU A 284 21.71 -3.72 -13.11
N ILE A 285 21.60 -2.58 -12.44
CA ILE A 285 20.90 -2.44 -11.16
C ILE A 285 19.41 -2.76 -11.32
N LEU A 286 18.77 -2.25 -12.37
CA LEU A 286 17.37 -2.50 -12.66
C LEU A 286 17.09 -3.98 -12.95
N ALA A 287 17.97 -4.66 -13.69
CA ALA A 287 17.86 -6.10 -13.92
C ALA A 287 17.95 -6.87 -12.59
N ALA A 288 18.95 -6.57 -11.76
CA ALA A 288 19.08 -7.19 -10.44
C ALA A 288 17.86 -6.96 -9.53
N ALA A 289 17.24 -5.77 -9.61
CA ALA A 289 16.00 -5.47 -8.89
C ALA A 289 14.80 -6.28 -9.41
N THR A 290 14.70 -6.45 -10.72
CA THR A 290 13.59 -7.15 -11.37
C THR A 290 13.63 -8.65 -11.09
N ASP A 291 14.83 -9.22 -11.06
CA ASP A 291 15.10 -10.63 -10.79
C ASP A 291 14.88 -11.02 -9.32
N GLU A 292 14.84 -10.06 -8.38
CA GLU A 292 14.61 -10.34 -6.97
C GLU A 292 13.12 -10.69 -6.70
N PRO A 293 12.81 -11.89 -6.18
CA PRO A 293 11.44 -12.31 -5.94
C PRO A 293 10.71 -11.52 -4.86
N LEU A 294 11.42 -10.99 -3.85
CA LEU A 294 10.81 -10.21 -2.77
C LEU A 294 10.45 -8.77 -3.20
N ILE A 295 11.01 -8.26 -4.29
CA ILE A 295 10.65 -6.96 -4.84
C ILE A 295 9.34 -7.11 -5.62
N GLN A 296 8.26 -6.54 -5.08
CA GLN A 296 6.94 -6.56 -5.70
C GLN A 296 6.73 -5.40 -6.68
N THR A 297 7.30 -4.24 -6.36
CA THR A 297 7.20 -3.04 -7.19
C THR A 297 8.54 -2.34 -7.23
N ILE A 298 8.92 -1.88 -8.42
CA ILE A 298 10.05 -0.99 -8.66
C ILE A 298 9.49 0.34 -9.15
N VAL A 299 9.70 1.41 -8.39
CA VAL A 299 9.35 2.77 -8.78
C VAL A 299 10.60 3.45 -9.32
N ILE A 300 10.50 4.09 -10.48
CA ILE A 300 11.58 4.90 -11.06
C ILE A 300 11.08 6.33 -11.11
N GLU A 301 11.64 7.19 -10.28
CA GLU A 301 11.39 8.64 -10.31
C GLU A 301 12.44 9.29 -11.20
N THR A 302 12.02 9.79 -12.36
CA THR A 302 12.92 10.38 -13.36
C THR A 302 12.45 11.78 -13.76
N ASN A 303 13.37 12.64 -14.19
CA ASN A 303 13.10 13.89 -14.88
C ASN A 303 12.70 13.68 -16.35
N GLY A 304 12.83 12.46 -16.87
CA GLY A 304 12.39 12.06 -18.21
C GLY A 304 13.32 12.43 -19.36
N ILE A 305 14.44 13.14 -19.11
CA ILE A 305 15.40 13.51 -20.16
C ILE A 305 15.99 12.26 -20.82
N TYR A 306 16.36 11.28 -19.99
CA TYR A 306 16.99 10.01 -20.40
C TYR A 306 15.99 8.84 -20.48
N ALA A 307 14.69 9.09 -20.37
CA ALA A 307 13.64 8.11 -20.66
C ALA A 307 13.46 7.91 -22.17
N ASP A 308 14.57 7.63 -22.86
CA ASP A 308 14.68 7.56 -24.31
C ASP A 308 14.25 6.19 -24.87
N ALA A 309 14.53 5.95 -26.14
CA ALA A 309 14.17 4.71 -26.82
C ALA A 309 14.76 3.45 -26.16
N ASN A 310 15.95 3.55 -25.55
CA ASN A 310 16.57 2.41 -24.87
C ASN A 310 15.83 2.11 -23.56
N TYR A 311 15.55 3.14 -22.76
CA TYR A 311 14.72 2.98 -21.56
C TYR A 311 13.34 2.41 -21.89
N ARG A 312 12.69 2.93 -22.93
CA ARG A 312 11.39 2.43 -23.43
C ARG A 312 11.44 0.94 -23.77
N SER A 313 12.47 0.49 -24.47
CA SER A 313 12.65 -0.93 -24.79
C SER A 313 12.71 -1.78 -23.53
N VAL A 314 13.49 -1.34 -22.53
CA VAL A 314 13.59 -2.06 -21.25
C VAL A 314 12.24 -2.12 -20.52
N ILE A 315 11.48 -1.03 -20.49
CA ILE A 315 10.16 -1.00 -19.83
C ILE A 315 9.13 -1.88 -20.53
N MET A 316 9.23 -2.04 -21.85
CA MET A 316 8.39 -2.97 -22.61
C MET A 316 8.64 -4.42 -22.21
N ASP A 317 9.90 -4.78 -21.95
CA ASP A 317 10.32 -6.15 -21.63
C ASP A 317 10.23 -6.50 -20.13
N ALA A 318 10.36 -5.51 -19.24
CA ALA A 318 10.58 -5.73 -17.81
C ALA A 318 9.34 -6.14 -16.98
N GLY A 319 8.25 -6.53 -17.63
CA GLY A 319 7.05 -7.05 -16.98
C GLY A 319 6.31 -6.03 -16.07
N PRO A 320 5.36 -6.51 -15.23
CA PRO A 320 4.44 -5.63 -14.53
C PRO A 320 5.03 -4.93 -13.28
N LYS A 321 6.23 -5.32 -12.82
CA LYS A 321 6.82 -4.83 -11.57
C LYS A 321 7.22 -3.35 -11.62
N ILE A 322 7.59 -2.84 -12.80
CA ILE A 322 8.15 -1.49 -12.93
C ILE A 322 7.05 -0.46 -13.15
N LYS A 323 7.01 0.54 -12.28
CA LYS A 323 6.26 1.79 -12.42
C LYS A 323 7.22 2.95 -12.65
N THR A 324 6.94 3.78 -13.66
CA THR A 324 7.74 4.97 -13.97
C THR A 324 6.97 6.23 -13.62
N ILE A 325 7.58 7.13 -12.87
CA ILE A 325 7.05 8.45 -12.55
C ILE A 325 7.95 9.49 -13.23
N VAL A 326 7.42 10.18 -14.25
CA VAL A 326 8.16 11.23 -14.96
C VAL A 326 7.76 12.60 -14.41
N ASN A 327 8.73 13.32 -13.85
CA ASN A 327 8.54 14.63 -13.25
C ASN A 327 8.55 15.74 -14.30
N ILE A 328 7.36 16.26 -14.66
CA ILE A 328 7.21 17.30 -15.69
C ILE A 328 6.51 18.51 -15.10
N ASN A 329 7.28 19.44 -14.53
CA ASN A 329 6.76 20.71 -14.01
C ASN A 329 6.84 21.83 -15.07
N GLY A 330 5.89 21.86 -16.00
CA GLY A 330 5.77 22.88 -17.03
C GLY A 330 4.80 22.49 -18.14
N MET A 331 4.34 23.46 -18.92
CA MET A 331 3.45 23.28 -20.09
C MET A 331 4.08 23.72 -21.41
N ASN A 332 5.25 24.34 -21.35
CA ASN A 332 6.05 24.81 -22.48
C ASN A 332 7.50 25.04 -22.01
N ALA A 333 8.39 25.34 -22.96
CA ALA A 333 9.79 25.66 -22.70
C ALA A 333 9.98 26.70 -21.57
N ASP A 334 9.24 27.82 -21.62
CA ASP A 334 9.39 28.92 -20.67
C ASP A 334 9.01 28.52 -19.23
N THR A 335 7.83 27.91 -19.07
CA THR A 335 7.32 27.47 -17.76
C THR A 335 8.16 26.35 -17.17
N TYR A 336 8.66 25.43 -18.02
CA TYR A 336 9.56 24.35 -17.61
C TYR A 336 10.92 24.91 -17.16
N ALA A 337 11.58 25.72 -17.99
CA ALA A 337 12.90 26.27 -17.68
C ALA A 337 12.88 27.14 -16.42
N LYS A 338 11.78 27.88 -16.18
CA LYS A 338 11.61 28.67 -14.95
C LYS A 338 11.66 27.83 -13.68
N ILE A 339 11.15 26.59 -13.72
CA ILE A 339 11.10 25.70 -12.55
C ILE A 339 12.33 24.78 -12.48
N HIS A 340 12.81 24.28 -13.61
CA HIS A 340 13.89 23.28 -13.69
C HIS A 340 15.28 23.87 -13.93
N GLY A 341 15.37 25.17 -14.20
CA GLY A 341 16.63 25.89 -14.47
C GLY A 341 17.15 25.75 -15.90
N ARG A 342 16.66 24.77 -16.68
CA ARG A 342 17.01 24.54 -18.10
C ARG A 342 15.80 24.06 -18.88
N ASP A 343 15.82 24.26 -20.19
CA ASP A 343 14.76 23.78 -21.08
C ASP A 343 15.10 22.40 -21.67
N TYR A 344 14.26 21.42 -21.34
CA TYR A 344 14.19 20.11 -21.99
C TYR A 344 12.73 19.72 -22.28
N PHE A 345 11.80 20.68 -22.25
CA PHE A 345 10.37 20.41 -22.19
C PHE A 345 9.89 19.50 -23.33
N GLU A 346 10.19 19.85 -24.58
CA GLU A 346 9.72 19.07 -25.73
C GLU A 346 10.30 17.67 -25.76
N ARG A 347 11.57 17.51 -25.36
CA ARG A 347 12.21 16.20 -25.26
C ARG A 347 11.51 15.34 -24.21
N VAL A 348 11.33 15.86 -23.00
CA VAL A 348 10.70 15.14 -21.90
C VAL A 348 9.24 14.82 -22.21
N ARG A 349 8.51 15.76 -22.81
CA ARG A 349 7.13 15.56 -23.27
C ARG A 349 7.05 14.43 -24.29
N GLN A 350 7.91 14.44 -25.30
CA GLN A 350 7.93 13.38 -26.31
C GLN A 350 8.31 12.02 -25.71
N ASN A 351 9.34 11.97 -24.85
CA ASN A 351 9.74 10.76 -24.15
C ASN A 351 8.59 10.16 -23.33
N ALA A 352 7.82 10.98 -22.61
CA ALA A 352 6.68 10.52 -21.84
C ALA A 352 5.54 9.96 -22.72
N LEU A 353 5.23 10.62 -23.84
CA LEU A 353 4.24 10.12 -24.81
C LEU A 353 4.66 8.79 -25.42
N ASP A 354 5.92 8.68 -25.83
CA ASP A 354 6.52 7.46 -26.37
C ASP A 354 6.53 6.33 -25.33
N LEU A 355 6.77 6.66 -24.06
CA LEU A 355 6.82 5.69 -22.97
C LEU A 355 5.44 5.13 -22.63
N ARG A 356 4.35 5.87 -22.87
CA ARG A 356 2.98 5.39 -22.64
C ARG A 356 2.68 4.12 -23.44
N GLU A 357 3.19 4.01 -24.66
CA GLU A 357 3.00 2.82 -25.50
C GLU A 357 3.65 1.56 -24.88
N ALA A 358 4.78 1.70 -24.18
CA ALA A 358 5.49 0.59 -23.56
C ALA A 358 5.00 0.29 -22.13
N ALA A 359 4.72 1.34 -21.35
CA ALA A 359 4.42 1.22 -19.94
C ALA A 359 2.93 0.94 -19.66
N GLY A 360 2.02 1.40 -20.52
CA GLY A 360 0.59 1.40 -20.22
C GLY A 360 0.32 2.08 -18.89
N ASP A 361 -0.50 1.48 -18.03
CA ASP A 361 -0.94 2.05 -16.75
C ASP A 361 0.14 2.04 -15.66
N ARG A 362 1.37 1.67 -16.02
CA ARG A 362 2.55 1.74 -15.16
C ARG A 362 3.29 3.08 -15.27
N LEU A 363 2.89 3.95 -16.20
CA LEU A 363 3.44 5.30 -16.35
C LEU A 363 2.58 6.32 -15.62
N TYR A 364 3.23 7.18 -14.86
CA TYR A 364 2.64 8.33 -14.20
C TYR A 364 3.42 9.58 -14.60
N ILE A 365 2.71 10.69 -14.70
CA ILE A 365 3.30 12.01 -14.83
C ILE A 365 3.11 12.74 -13.51
N GLN A 366 4.16 13.35 -12.99
CA GLN A 366 4.13 14.04 -11.71
C GLN A 366 4.35 15.55 -11.87
N ILE A 367 3.49 16.32 -11.21
CA ILE A 367 3.57 17.77 -11.10
C ILE A 367 3.50 18.18 -9.62
N MET A 368 4.32 19.15 -9.23
CA MET A 368 4.38 19.69 -7.88
C MET A 368 3.19 20.59 -7.62
N LYS A 369 2.60 20.50 -6.43
CA LYS A 369 1.55 21.40 -5.96
C LYS A 369 2.16 22.68 -5.36
N ILE A 370 2.55 23.62 -6.21
CA ILE A 370 3.23 24.87 -5.83
C ILE A 370 2.66 26.08 -6.58
N LYS A 371 2.96 27.29 -6.09
CA LYS A 371 2.50 28.55 -6.72
C LYS A 371 2.92 28.69 -8.18
N ASP A 372 4.04 28.08 -8.58
CA ASP A 372 4.58 28.18 -9.93
C ASP A 372 3.89 27.28 -10.96
N THR A 373 3.19 26.23 -10.50
CA THR A 373 2.47 25.26 -11.35
C THR A 373 0.96 25.50 -11.37
N GLU A 374 0.42 26.10 -10.31
CA GLU A 374 -1.01 26.40 -10.16
C GLU A 374 -1.65 27.11 -11.38
N PRO A 375 -1.02 28.12 -12.01
CA PRO A 375 -1.67 28.87 -13.09
C PRO A 375 -1.99 28.08 -14.36
N TYR A 376 -1.41 26.88 -14.52
CA TYR A 376 -1.62 26.04 -15.69
C TYR A 376 -2.04 24.61 -15.33
N LEU A 377 -2.49 24.38 -14.10
CA LEU A 377 -2.84 23.05 -13.63
C LEU A 377 -3.99 22.45 -14.45
N ASP A 378 -5.07 23.20 -14.69
CA ASP A 378 -6.22 22.71 -15.48
C ASP A 378 -5.79 22.28 -16.90
N ALA A 379 -5.02 23.12 -17.58
CA ALA A 379 -4.50 22.81 -18.92
C ALA A 379 -3.55 21.61 -18.92
N TYR A 380 -2.82 21.38 -17.81
CA TYR A 380 -1.95 20.24 -17.63
C TYR A 380 -2.75 18.93 -17.51
N TYR A 381 -3.81 18.93 -16.70
CA TYR A 381 -4.74 17.80 -16.59
C TYR A 381 -5.40 17.51 -17.95
N ASP A 382 -5.96 18.53 -18.59
CA ASP A 382 -6.59 18.43 -19.91
C ASP A 382 -5.66 17.85 -20.99
N PHE A 383 -4.35 18.06 -20.88
CA PHE A 383 -3.39 17.51 -21.83
C PHE A 383 -3.11 16.04 -21.57
N TRP A 384 -2.69 15.67 -20.35
CA TRP A 384 -2.24 14.31 -20.05
C TRP A 384 -3.38 13.29 -19.95
N GLU A 385 -4.58 13.71 -19.51
CA GLU A 385 -5.76 12.83 -19.49
C GLU A 385 -6.19 12.39 -20.89
N LYS A 386 -6.03 13.24 -21.91
CA LYS A 386 -6.28 12.87 -23.32
C LYS A 386 -5.36 11.76 -23.82
N HIS A 387 -4.19 11.61 -23.19
CA HIS A 387 -3.24 10.53 -23.47
C HIS A 387 -3.43 9.31 -22.55
N SER A 388 -4.45 9.35 -21.69
CA SER A 388 -4.73 8.32 -20.68
C SER A 388 -3.54 8.05 -19.76
N ILE A 389 -2.71 9.06 -19.49
CA ILE A 389 -1.60 8.93 -18.54
C ILE A 389 -2.04 9.49 -17.18
N PRO A 390 -2.06 8.67 -16.11
CA PRO A 390 -2.39 9.13 -14.77
C PRO A 390 -1.44 10.23 -14.27
N ILE A 391 -2.01 11.20 -13.56
CA ILE A 391 -1.27 12.37 -13.03
C ILE A 391 -1.17 12.27 -11.51
N ILE A 392 0.03 12.45 -10.98
CA ILE A 392 0.31 12.60 -9.55
C ILE A 392 0.51 14.08 -9.25
N LEU A 393 -0.37 14.64 -8.41
CA LEU A 393 -0.19 15.98 -7.84
C LEU A 393 0.59 15.86 -6.52
N GLN A 394 1.89 16.10 -6.60
CA GLN A 394 2.83 15.87 -5.50
C GLN A 394 2.93 17.07 -4.55
N LYS A 395 2.77 16.83 -3.24
CA LYS A 395 3.06 17.82 -2.20
C LYS A 395 4.57 18.13 -2.20
N GLN A 396 4.95 19.40 -2.09
CA GLN A 396 6.34 19.78 -1.87
C GLN A 396 6.81 19.39 -0.46
N ASN A 397 7.87 18.59 -0.40
CA ASN A 397 8.67 18.36 0.81
C ASN A 397 9.72 19.47 0.91
N THR A 398 9.77 20.17 2.04
CA THR A 398 10.72 21.29 2.27
C THR A 398 12.03 20.84 2.91
N PHE A 399 12.15 19.55 3.24
CA PHE A 399 13.32 18.93 3.89
C PHE A 399 13.69 19.63 5.19
N LEU A 400 12.68 19.93 6.01
CA LEU A 400 12.78 20.73 7.24
C LEU A 400 13.31 22.15 7.00
N GLY A 401 12.77 22.80 5.96
CA GLY A 401 13.12 24.19 5.63
C GLY A 401 14.47 24.35 4.92
N ARG A 402 15.13 23.26 4.48
CA ARG A 402 16.33 23.34 3.63
C ARG A 402 16.05 24.03 2.30
N ILE A 403 14.85 23.86 1.76
CA ILE A 403 14.39 24.56 0.56
C ILE A 403 13.20 25.46 0.88
N ALA A 404 13.03 26.50 0.06
CA ALA A 404 11.92 27.43 0.22
C ALA A 404 10.57 26.73 0.05
N ASP A 405 9.63 27.02 0.96
CA ASP A 405 8.26 26.58 0.84
C ASP A 405 7.52 27.39 -0.23
N ARG A 406 7.07 26.71 -1.28
CA ARG A 406 6.38 27.30 -2.43
C ARG A 406 4.92 26.86 -2.52
N ARG A 407 4.42 26.11 -1.54
CA ARG A 407 3.04 25.63 -1.51
C ARG A 407 2.08 26.82 -1.39
N TYR A 408 0.90 26.67 -1.97
CA TYR A 408 -0.21 27.63 -1.83
C TYR A 408 -1.31 27.14 -0.87
N SER A 409 -1.20 25.90 -0.37
CA SER A 409 -2.11 25.32 0.60
C SER A 409 -1.39 24.28 1.46
N ASP A 410 -1.77 24.22 2.74
CA ASP A 410 -1.38 23.14 3.64
C ASP A 410 -2.35 21.97 3.48
N LEU A 411 -1.80 20.76 3.36
CA LEU A 411 -2.55 19.50 3.23
C LEU A 411 -2.37 18.60 4.45
N SER A 412 -1.75 19.12 5.52
CA SER A 412 -1.52 18.36 6.74
C SER A 412 -2.85 18.02 7.42
N PRO A 413 -3.05 16.77 7.87
CA PRO A 413 -4.18 16.43 8.72
C PRO A 413 -4.22 17.31 9.97
N LEU A 414 -5.44 17.58 10.48
CA LEU A 414 -5.66 18.41 11.67
C LEU A 414 -4.93 17.83 12.89
N ASP A 415 -5.01 16.50 13.05
CA ASP A 415 -4.34 15.77 14.11
C ASP A 415 -3.14 15.02 13.56
N ARG A 416 -2.02 15.15 14.27
CA ARG A 416 -0.82 14.38 13.96
C ARG A 416 -0.99 12.93 14.38
N ILE A 417 -0.86 12.04 13.39
CA ILE A 417 -0.73 10.59 13.59
C ILE A 417 0.76 10.20 13.65
N PRO A 418 1.09 9.00 14.16
CA PRO A 418 2.45 8.48 14.13
C PRO A 418 3.05 8.45 12.71
N CYS A 419 4.35 8.69 12.62
CA CYS A 419 5.07 8.80 11.37
C CYS A 419 5.18 7.46 10.62
N TRP A 420 4.54 7.40 9.46
CA TRP A 420 4.54 6.23 8.59
C TRP A 420 5.94 5.84 8.11
N HIS A 421 6.77 6.82 7.80
CA HIS A 421 8.12 6.57 7.28
C HIS A 421 9.02 5.88 8.31
N LEU A 422 8.93 6.26 9.59
CA LEU A 422 9.74 5.63 10.63
C LEU A 422 9.33 4.18 10.89
N GLN A 423 8.06 3.84 10.65
CA GLN A 423 7.56 2.48 10.85
C GLN A 423 8.11 1.49 9.81
N ARG A 424 8.37 1.93 8.56
CA ARG A 424 8.53 1.00 7.43
C ARG A 424 9.54 1.39 6.34
N ASP A 425 9.99 2.65 6.28
CA ASP A 425 10.80 3.13 5.16
C ASP A 425 12.30 3.10 5.50
N LEU A 426 13.10 2.83 4.46
CA LEU A 426 14.53 3.08 4.44
C LEU A 426 14.85 4.06 3.32
N TYR A 427 15.63 5.10 3.65
CA TYR A 427 16.26 5.97 2.67
C TYR A 427 17.76 5.68 2.69
N ILE A 428 18.30 5.28 1.54
CA ILE A 428 19.69 4.84 1.38
C ILE A 428 20.36 5.76 0.36
N THR A 429 21.38 6.49 0.79
CA THR A 429 22.17 7.42 -0.03
C THR A 429 23.13 6.66 -0.95
N ALA A 430 23.68 7.35 -1.95
CA ALA A 430 24.56 6.73 -2.95
C ALA A 430 25.81 6.03 -2.35
N ASP A 431 26.31 6.50 -1.20
CA ASP A 431 27.44 5.89 -0.47
C ASP A 431 27.06 4.66 0.39
N GLY A 432 25.79 4.25 0.37
CA GLY A 432 25.26 3.16 1.18
C GLY A 432 24.89 3.54 2.62
N SER A 433 24.93 4.82 2.99
CA SER A 433 24.47 5.25 4.31
C SER A 433 22.95 5.10 4.42
N VAL A 434 22.48 4.59 5.56
CA VAL A 434 21.05 4.43 5.87
C VAL A 434 20.64 5.57 6.78
N SER A 435 20.00 6.58 6.19
CA SER A 435 19.60 7.80 6.90
C SER A 435 18.59 7.53 8.02
N PHE A 436 18.44 8.50 8.94
CA PHE A 436 17.35 8.47 9.92
C PHE A 436 15.96 8.37 9.24
N CYS A 437 15.73 9.20 8.23
CA CYS A 437 14.60 9.12 7.29
C CYS A 437 14.94 10.01 6.08
N LYS A 438 14.02 10.20 5.14
CA LYS A 438 14.19 11.09 3.97
C LYS A 438 14.48 12.56 4.33
N GLN A 439 14.23 12.98 5.57
CA GLN A 439 14.57 14.33 6.06
C GLN A 439 16.06 14.46 6.42
N ASP A 440 16.78 13.37 6.59
CA ASP A 440 18.22 13.34 6.88
C ASP A 440 19.01 13.13 5.58
N VAL A 441 18.83 14.07 4.64
CA VAL A 441 19.39 13.99 3.28
C VAL A 441 20.91 14.06 3.24
N ASN A 442 21.57 14.68 4.22
CA ASN A 442 23.04 14.67 4.31
C ASN A 442 23.59 13.39 4.97
N GLY A 443 22.71 12.58 5.58
CA GLY A 443 23.11 11.46 6.42
C GLY A 443 23.78 11.86 7.74
N ASP A 444 23.57 13.09 8.23
CA ASP A 444 24.19 13.66 9.44
C ASP A 444 23.91 12.83 10.70
N VAL A 445 22.77 12.13 10.72
CA VAL A 445 22.35 11.25 11.81
C VAL A 445 21.94 9.88 11.28
N SER A 446 22.64 9.40 10.25
CA SER A 446 22.50 8.05 9.72
C SER A 446 22.58 6.99 10.82
N ARG A 447 21.84 5.90 10.64
CA ARG A 447 21.73 4.80 11.61
C ARG A 447 22.69 3.64 11.31
N GLY A 448 23.46 3.78 10.24
CA GLY A 448 24.54 2.89 9.86
C GLY A 448 24.82 3.02 8.37
N ASN A 449 25.80 2.27 7.89
CA ASN A 449 26.11 2.14 6.48
C ASN A 449 26.04 0.66 6.08
N ILE A 450 25.46 0.38 4.91
CA ILE A 450 25.33 -0.98 4.36
C ILE A 450 26.68 -1.67 4.24
N ILE A 451 27.77 -0.92 4.05
CA ILE A 451 29.14 -1.42 3.93
C ILE A 451 29.67 -1.98 5.26
N ASP A 452 29.32 -1.37 6.39
CA ASP A 452 29.92 -1.72 7.68
C ASP A 452 29.06 -2.69 8.51
N GLY A 453 27.77 -2.81 8.19
CA GLY A 453 26.81 -3.57 9.01
C GLY A 453 25.81 -4.40 8.23
N THR A 454 24.81 -4.92 8.94
CA THR A 454 23.64 -5.59 8.36
C THR A 454 22.41 -4.70 8.48
N LEU A 455 21.52 -4.76 7.49
CA LEU A 455 20.26 -4.04 7.46
C LEU A 455 19.36 -4.45 8.61
N VAL A 456 19.43 -5.72 9.03
CA VAL A 456 18.71 -6.23 10.19
C VAL A 456 19.15 -5.50 11.46
N ASP A 457 20.45 -5.30 11.66
CA ASP A 457 20.95 -4.60 12.84
C ASP A 457 20.71 -3.09 12.76
N ILE A 458 20.93 -2.48 11.59
CA ILE A 458 20.59 -1.07 11.34
C ILE A 458 19.10 -0.84 11.61
N TRP A 459 18.21 -1.71 11.12
CA TRP A 459 16.77 -1.64 11.37
C TRP A 459 16.44 -1.71 12.86
N LYS A 460 17.10 -2.60 13.62
CA LYS A 460 16.91 -2.64 15.09
C LYS A 460 17.29 -1.32 15.77
N THR A 461 18.33 -0.62 15.30
CA THR A 461 18.72 0.68 15.89
C THR A 461 17.71 1.79 15.62
N LYS A 462 16.89 1.67 14.56
CA LYS A 462 15.83 2.62 14.21
C LYS A 462 14.54 2.39 15.02
N LYS A 463 14.34 1.19 15.57
CA LYS A 463 13.14 0.83 16.35
C LYS A 463 12.84 1.78 17.51
N PRO A 464 13.81 2.20 18.36
CA PRO A 464 13.56 3.15 19.44
C PRO A 464 13.09 4.51 18.94
N ASP A 465 13.58 4.99 17.79
CA ASP A 465 13.14 6.27 17.20
C ASP A 465 11.67 6.21 16.81
N PHE A 466 11.25 5.11 16.17
CA PHE A 466 9.84 4.86 15.84
C PHE A 466 8.96 4.80 17.10
N ILE A 467 9.35 4.02 18.12
CA ILE A 467 8.57 3.92 19.37
C ILE A 467 8.46 5.28 20.07
N SER A 468 9.55 6.05 20.11
CA SER A 468 9.58 7.38 20.71
C SER A 468 8.64 8.33 19.96
N GLU A 469 8.73 8.37 18.63
CA GLU A 469 7.87 9.20 17.78
C GLU A 469 6.39 8.82 17.93
N TYR A 470 6.07 7.53 17.91
CA TYR A 470 4.71 7.01 18.09
C TYR A 470 4.12 7.45 19.45
N LYS A 471 4.93 7.44 20.50
CA LYS A 471 4.56 7.92 21.86
C LYS A 471 4.62 9.45 21.99
N LYS A 472 4.65 10.19 20.88
CA LYS A 472 4.70 11.66 20.80
C LYS A 472 5.96 12.29 21.43
N ASN A 473 6.99 11.48 21.66
CA ASN A 473 8.32 11.92 22.08
C ASN A 473 9.17 12.13 20.81
N TYR A 474 8.93 13.25 20.14
CA TYR A 474 9.52 13.55 18.83
C TYR A 474 11.04 13.74 18.90
N PRO A 475 11.83 12.99 18.12
CA PRO A 475 13.26 13.25 17.95
C PRO A 475 13.53 14.68 17.44
N THR A 476 14.65 15.27 17.87
CA THR A 476 15.04 16.64 17.51
C THR A 476 16.06 16.69 16.36
N ARG A 477 16.64 15.56 15.98
CA ARG A 477 17.60 15.43 14.89
C ARG A 477 17.32 14.16 14.07
N PRO A 478 16.69 14.27 12.89
CA PRO A 478 16.03 15.46 12.34
C PRO A 478 14.83 15.91 13.21
N ASP A 479 14.42 17.18 13.10
CA ASP A 479 13.33 17.74 13.91
C ASP A 479 11.98 17.16 13.48
N CYS A 480 11.60 16.06 14.12
CA CYS A 480 10.35 15.37 13.84
C CYS A 480 9.14 16.21 14.23
N ARG A 481 9.25 17.15 15.19
CA ARG A 481 8.13 17.99 15.62
C ARG A 481 7.70 18.96 14.53
N SER A 482 8.65 19.55 13.81
CA SER A 482 8.39 20.49 12.71
C SER A 482 8.24 19.81 11.35
N CYS A 483 8.46 18.50 11.28
CA CYS A 483 8.24 17.70 10.08
C CYS A 483 6.76 17.63 9.70
N ASP A 484 6.48 17.72 8.41
CA ASP A 484 5.14 17.60 7.82
C ASP A 484 5.05 16.44 6.79
N GLU A 485 6.00 15.51 6.80
CA GLU A 485 5.98 14.30 5.96
C GLU A 485 5.40 13.08 6.69
N TRP A 486 5.10 13.14 7.99
CA TRP A 486 4.66 11.97 8.78
C TRP A 486 3.40 11.27 8.26
N TYR A 487 2.55 11.95 7.48
CA TYR A 487 1.33 11.42 6.88
C TYR A 487 1.44 11.11 5.38
N THR A 488 2.54 11.46 4.72
CA THR A 488 2.70 11.18 3.30
C THR A 488 2.97 9.69 3.10
N PHE A 489 2.62 9.17 1.93
CA PHE A 489 2.66 7.74 1.66
C PHE A 489 3.42 7.47 0.38
N ASN A 490 4.31 6.48 0.46
CA ASN A 490 5.06 5.95 -0.65
C ASN A 490 4.41 4.66 -1.16
N PHE A 491 4.34 4.52 -2.49
CA PHE A 491 3.63 3.44 -3.21
C PHE A 491 4.00 2.01 -2.79
#